data_AF-A0A7S2R5W3-F1
#
_entry.id   AF-A0A7S2R5W3-F1
#
_cell.length_a   1.000
_cell.length_b   1.000
_cell.length_c   1.000
_cell.angle_alpha   90.00
_cell.angle_beta   90.00
_cell.angle_gamma   90.00
#
_symmetry.space_group_name_H-M   'P 1'
#
loop_
_entity.id
_entity.type
_entity.pdbx_description
1 polymer ?
#
loop_
_entity_poly.entity_id
_entity_poly.type
_entity_poly.pdbx_seq_one_letter_code
_entity_poly.pdbx_strand_id
1 'polypeptide(L)'
;MFVWFVLSLCVCASSSLEAVDLGSAEVARDAAAALDELRRLSDSGVYETLSIKKIKKATAGAGRFHKVMNLECQLQSPYLDSDFELEFLVMKDLNDGTVRSVSVDPLPEFPRHIVEKMKAEKIQRKIKEREAVFDKMEKAYLDEQEESLKLSPDKRTELSAYKTKELRKISSLETTTPEIKSMISEILFERLDRLERIEAGVESRS
;
A
#
# COMPACT_ATOMS: atom_id res chain seq x y z
N MET A 1 -3.57 1.00 -19.60
CA MET A 1 -4.24 1.41 -20.85
C MET A 1 -5.25 2.48 -20.47
N PHE A 2 -4.83 3.75 -20.44
CA PHE A 2 -5.71 4.87 -20.03
C PHE A 2 -6.27 5.50 -21.30
N VAL A 3 -7.60 5.42 -21.44
CA VAL A 3 -8.32 6.00 -22.58
C VAL A 3 -8.41 7.51 -22.36
N TRP A 4 -7.62 8.28 -23.10
CA TRP A 4 -7.76 9.72 -23.21
C TRP A 4 -9.00 10.01 -24.07
N PHE A 5 -10.12 10.35 -23.43
CA PHE A 5 -11.28 10.88 -24.12
C PHE A 5 -11.03 12.36 -24.45
N VAL A 6 -10.65 12.63 -25.70
CA VAL A 6 -10.78 13.97 -26.29
C VAL A 6 -12.27 14.17 -26.59
N LEU A 7 -13.00 14.69 -25.60
CA LEU A 7 -14.39 15.10 -25.77
C LEU A 7 -14.42 16.52 -26.34
N SER A 8 -14.46 16.56 -27.67
CA SER A 8 -14.79 17.73 -28.47
C SER A 8 -16.25 18.14 -28.21
N LEU A 9 -16.42 19.37 -27.70
CA LEU A 9 -17.57 20.29 -27.80
C LEU A 9 -18.97 19.69 -27.97
N CYS A 10 -19.81 19.78 -26.93
CA CYS A 10 -21.25 19.81 -27.12
C CYS A 10 -21.99 20.59 -26.01
N VAL A 11 -22.67 21.66 -26.46
CA VAL A 11 -23.79 22.39 -25.82
C VAL A 11 -23.45 23.27 -24.60
N CYS A 12 -23.07 24.52 -24.88
CA CYS A 12 -23.22 25.64 -23.95
C CYS A 12 -24.72 25.95 -23.75
N ALA A 13 -25.36 25.27 -22.80
CA ALA A 13 -26.47 25.89 -22.09
C ALA A 13 -25.84 26.99 -21.23
N SER A 14 -26.24 28.24 -21.46
CA SER A 14 -25.83 29.40 -20.67
C SER A 14 -26.32 29.25 -19.23
N SER A 15 -25.62 28.44 -18.45
CA SER A 15 -25.72 28.44 -17.00
C SER A 15 -25.07 29.74 -16.54
N SER A 16 -25.87 30.62 -15.94
CA SER A 16 -25.36 31.84 -15.33
C SER A 16 -24.37 31.43 -14.24
N LEU A 17 -23.11 31.82 -14.41
CA LEU A 17 -22.12 31.72 -13.36
C LEU A 17 -22.41 32.81 -12.33
N GLU A 18 -22.76 32.41 -11.12
CA GLU A 18 -23.00 33.30 -10.00
C GLU A 18 -21.72 33.46 -9.18
N ALA A 19 -21.37 34.70 -8.84
CA ALA A 19 -20.25 34.96 -7.94
C ALA A 19 -20.59 34.41 -6.55
N VAL A 20 -19.68 33.63 -5.97
CA VAL A 20 -19.83 33.03 -4.64
C VAL A 20 -18.97 33.78 -3.65
N ASP A 21 -19.45 33.90 -2.41
CA ASP A 21 -18.65 34.43 -1.32
C ASP A 21 -17.36 33.61 -1.11
N LEU A 22 -16.22 34.29 -1.17
CA LEU A 22 -14.88 33.70 -0.98
C LEU A 22 -14.68 33.21 0.46
N GLY A 23 -15.42 33.75 1.43
CA GLY A 23 -15.40 33.30 2.82
C GLY A 23 -16.21 32.03 3.08
N SER A 24 -16.93 31.52 2.08
CA SER A 24 -17.77 30.34 2.27
C SER A 24 -16.96 29.07 2.51
N ALA A 25 -17.41 28.25 3.46
CA ALA A 25 -16.80 26.96 3.76
C ALA A 25 -16.87 25.97 2.58
N GLU A 26 -17.76 26.19 1.62
CA GLU A 26 -17.80 25.38 0.40
C GLU A 26 -16.61 25.70 -0.52
N VAL A 27 -16.35 26.98 -0.79
CA VAL A 27 -15.22 27.42 -1.63
C VAL A 27 -13.88 26.95 -1.05
N ALA A 28 -13.70 27.08 0.27
CA ALA A 28 -12.48 26.61 0.93
C ALA A 28 -12.30 25.08 0.83
N ARG A 29 -13.37 24.29 1.00
CA ARG A 29 -13.32 22.83 0.85
C ARG A 29 -13.04 22.39 -0.58
N ASP A 30 -13.61 23.08 -1.56
CA ASP A 30 -13.43 22.75 -2.97
C ASP A 30 -12.02 23.11 -3.44
N ALA A 31 -11.51 24.28 -3.03
CA ALA A 31 -10.13 24.66 -3.30
C ALA A 31 -9.14 23.65 -2.67
N ALA A 32 -9.37 23.26 -1.42
CA ALA A 32 -8.53 22.25 -0.74
C ALA A 32 -8.58 20.90 -1.46
N ALA A 33 -9.77 20.42 -1.81
CA ALA A 33 -9.93 19.16 -2.55
C ALA A 33 -9.26 19.22 -3.93
N ALA A 34 -9.39 20.34 -4.65
CA ALA A 34 -8.75 20.53 -5.94
C ALA A 34 -7.22 20.51 -5.85
N LEU A 35 -6.66 21.15 -4.82
CA LEU A 35 -5.23 21.11 -4.55
C LEU A 35 -4.76 19.70 -4.17
N ASP A 36 -5.54 18.98 -3.35
CA ASP A 36 -5.20 17.61 -2.95
C ASP A 36 -5.22 16.64 -4.13
N GLU A 37 -6.16 16.79 -5.06
CA GLU A 37 -6.14 16.04 -6.33
C GLU A 37 -4.90 16.36 -7.17
N LEU A 38 -4.52 17.63 -7.28
CA LEU A 38 -3.29 18.03 -7.99
C LEU A 38 -2.03 17.41 -7.34
N ARG A 39 -1.97 17.40 -6.01
CA ARG A 39 -0.89 16.76 -5.24
C ARG A 39 -0.84 15.25 -5.48
N ARG A 40 -2.01 14.59 -5.47
CA ARG A 40 -2.15 13.15 -5.67
C ARG A 40 -1.67 12.71 -7.06
N LEU A 41 -1.91 13.51 -8.08
CA LEU A 41 -1.48 13.26 -9.46
C LEU A 41 0.02 13.50 -9.70
N SER A 42 0.76 14.00 -8.70
CA SER A 42 2.18 14.32 -8.85
C SER A 42 3.07 13.09 -8.80
N ASP A 43 3.58 12.67 -9.96
CA ASP A 43 4.55 11.57 -10.04
C ASP A 43 5.88 11.91 -9.36
N SER A 44 6.38 13.14 -9.56
CA SER A 44 7.63 13.62 -8.95
C SER A 44 7.47 13.99 -7.47
N GLY A 45 6.25 14.23 -7.02
CA GLY A 45 5.97 14.79 -5.69
C GLY A 45 6.21 16.29 -5.58
N VAL A 46 6.56 16.98 -6.68
CA VAL A 46 6.83 18.43 -6.63
C VAL A 46 5.58 19.23 -6.24
N TYR A 47 4.40 18.79 -6.67
CA TYR A 47 3.14 19.47 -6.33
C TYR A 47 2.73 19.25 -4.87
N GLU A 48 3.30 18.26 -4.15
CA GLU A 48 3.10 18.08 -2.69
C GLU A 48 3.53 19.33 -1.90
N THR A 49 4.38 20.17 -2.50
CA THR A 49 4.92 21.41 -1.91
C THR A 49 4.03 22.63 -2.14
N LEU A 50 3.03 22.54 -3.03
CA LEU A 50 2.12 23.64 -3.32
C LEU A 50 1.18 23.86 -2.14
N SER A 51 0.87 25.12 -1.84
CA SER A 51 -0.16 25.54 -0.89
C SER A 51 -0.97 26.68 -1.47
N ILE A 52 -2.27 26.75 -1.13
CA ILE A 52 -3.12 27.88 -1.50
C ILE A 52 -2.75 29.07 -0.61
N LYS A 53 -2.27 30.15 -1.23
CA LYS A 53 -2.00 31.42 -0.55
C LYS A 53 -3.27 32.25 -0.40
N LYS A 54 -4.05 32.36 -1.47
CA LYS A 54 -5.29 33.15 -1.53
C LYS A 54 -6.21 32.64 -2.62
N ILE A 55 -7.53 32.71 -2.39
CA ILE A 55 -8.55 32.51 -3.43
C ILE A 55 -8.92 33.90 -3.97
N LYS A 56 -8.70 34.14 -5.26
CA LYS A 56 -8.97 35.43 -5.91
C LYS A 56 -10.42 35.56 -6.33
N LYS A 57 -10.99 34.49 -6.87
CA LYS A 57 -12.33 34.48 -7.44
C LYS A 57 -12.95 33.09 -7.29
N ALA A 58 -14.25 33.06 -7.06
CA ALA A 58 -15.05 31.85 -7.06
C ALA A 58 -16.37 32.13 -7.78
N THR A 59 -16.72 31.28 -8.75
CA THR A 59 -18.02 31.33 -9.41
C THR A 59 -18.65 29.95 -9.43
N ALA A 60 -19.90 29.83 -9.01
CA ALA A 60 -20.66 28.61 -9.10
C ALA A 60 -21.61 28.66 -10.30
N GLY A 61 -21.77 27.52 -10.95
CA GLY A 61 -22.78 27.29 -11.97
C GLY A 61 -23.49 25.96 -11.72
N ALA A 62 -24.74 25.87 -12.14
CA ALA A 62 -25.46 24.61 -12.16
C ALA A 62 -25.47 24.05 -13.59
N GLY A 63 -24.77 22.93 -13.80
CA GLY A 63 -24.90 22.12 -15.00
C GLY A 63 -26.08 21.15 -14.87
N ARG A 64 -26.42 20.47 -15.98
CA ARG A 64 -27.55 19.51 -16.01
C ARG A 64 -27.39 18.35 -15.02
N PHE A 65 -26.15 17.92 -14.77
CA PHE A 65 -25.84 16.77 -13.92
C PHE A 65 -24.80 17.09 -12.83
N HIS A 66 -24.16 18.26 -12.91
CA HIS A 66 -23.07 18.62 -12.02
C HIS A 66 -23.24 20.04 -11.52
N LYS A 67 -22.91 20.29 -10.25
CA LYS A 67 -22.60 21.62 -9.76
C LYS A 67 -21.15 21.93 -10.14
N VAL A 68 -20.95 23.03 -10.83
CA VAL A 68 -19.64 23.48 -11.31
C VAL A 68 -19.17 24.62 -10.44
N MET A 69 -17.92 24.59 -10.00
CA MET A 69 -17.26 25.65 -9.25
C MET A 69 -15.96 26.00 -9.96
N ASN A 70 -15.87 27.21 -10.51
CA ASN A 70 -14.61 27.76 -11.01
C ASN A 70 -13.94 28.54 -9.89
N LEU A 71 -12.68 28.23 -9.61
CA LEU A 71 -11.88 28.85 -8.58
C LEU A 71 -10.60 29.39 -9.21
N GLU A 72 -10.36 30.70 -9.08
CA GLU A 72 -9.05 31.28 -9.41
C GLU A 72 -8.27 31.37 -8.10
N CYS A 73 -7.23 30.55 -7.96
CA CYS A 73 -6.42 30.41 -6.76
C CYS A 73 -5.00 30.92 -7.02
N GLN A 74 -4.45 31.64 -6.05
CA GLN A 74 -3.03 31.95 -5.99
C GLN A 74 -2.33 30.87 -5.18
N LEU A 75 -1.46 30.11 -5.82
CA LEU A 75 -0.64 29.08 -5.23
C LEU A 75 0.76 29.61 -4.89
N GLN A 76 1.36 29.03 -3.85
CA GLN A 76 2.75 29.29 -3.47
C GLN A 76 3.45 27.95 -3.20
N SER A 77 4.75 27.90 -3.49
CA SER A 77 5.64 26.80 -3.11
C SER A 77 7.02 27.38 -2.80
N PRO A 78 7.79 26.78 -1.87
CA PRO A 78 9.18 27.17 -1.62
C PRO A 78 10.09 27.07 -2.86
N TYR A 79 9.66 26.36 -3.89
CA TYR A 79 10.43 26.08 -5.11
C TYR A 79 9.93 26.83 -6.35
N LEU A 80 8.93 27.70 -6.19
CA LEU A 80 8.49 28.61 -7.24
C LEU A 80 9.15 29.98 -7.03
N ASP A 81 9.60 30.61 -8.12
CA ASP A 81 10.21 31.94 -8.07
C ASP A 81 9.20 33.03 -7.67
N SER A 82 7.93 32.82 -8.01
CA SER A 82 6.81 33.70 -7.69
C SER A 82 5.56 32.91 -7.36
N ASP A 83 4.57 33.58 -6.76
CA ASP A 83 3.22 33.01 -6.65
C ASP A 83 2.69 32.67 -8.06
N PHE A 84 1.95 31.57 -8.18
CA PHE A 84 1.38 31.11 -9.44
C PHE A 84 -0.14 31.20 -9.39
N GLU A 85 -0.75 31.74 -10.44
CA GLU A 85 -2.20 31.85 -10.56
C GLU A 85 -2.73 30.64 -11.32
N LEU A 86 -3.67 29.93 -10.70
CA LEU A 86 -4.21 28.69 -11.23
C LEU A 86 -5.72 28.70 -11.18
N GLU A 87 -6.32 28.26 -12.28
CA GLU A 87 -7.75 28.05 -12.39
C GLU A 87 -8.09 26.59 -12.13
N PHE A 88 -8.94 26.35 -11.12
CA PHE A 88 -9.53 25.06 -10.85
C PHE A 88 -10.99 25.07 -11.32
N LEU A 89 -11.37 24.04 -12.07
CA LEU A 89 -12.75 23.73 -12.40
C LEU A 89 -13.14 22.47 -11.62
N VAL A 90 -13.91 22.64 -10.54
CA VAL A 90 -14.40 21.54 -9.70
C VAL A 90 -15.84 21.22 -10.10
N MET A 91 -16.08 20.00 -10.52
CA MET A 91 -17.43 19.52 -10.85
C MET A 91 -17.85 18.47 -9.83
N LYS A 92 -19.03 18.66 -9.22
CA LYS A 92 -19.63 17.74 -8.26
C LYS A 92 -20.90 17.16 -8.85
N ASP A 93 -21.14 15.86 -8.70
CA ASP A 93 -22.44 15.27 -9.02
C ASP A 93 -23.53 15.89 -8.13
N LEU A 94 -24.70 16.21 -8.72
CA LEU A 94 -25.86 16.74 -8.00
C LEU A 94 -26.48 15.74 -7.01
N ASN A 95 -26.35 14.44 -7.27
CA ASN A 95 -27.02 13.39 -6.48
C ASN A 95 -26.22 12.96 -5.26
N ASP A 96 -24.91 12.82 -5.43
CA ASP A 96 -24.02 12.24 -4.41
C ASP A 96 -23.16 13.33 -3.75
N GLY A 97 -22.71 14.35 -4.49
CA GLY A 97 -21.83 15.41 -3.99
C GLY A 97 -20.44 14.94 -3.51
N THR A 98 -20.22 13.63 -3.45
CA THR A 98 -18.99 12.96 -3.02
C THR A 98 -17.99 12.85 -4.15
N VAL A 99 -18.43 12.48 -5.35
CA VAL A 99 -17.57 12.40 -6.53
C VAL A 99 -17.27 13.82 -7.05
N ARG A 100 -15.99 14.15 -7.11
CA ARG A 100 -15.48 15.42 -7.62
C ARG A 100 -14.53 15.16 -8.77
N SER A 101 -14.79 15.75 -9.93
CA SER A 101 -13.77 15.86 -10.98
C SER A 101 -13.16 17.25 -10.92
N VAL A 102 -11.84 17.31 -11.09
CA VAL A 102 -11.07 18.54 -11.02
C VAL A 102 -10.34 18.67 -12.35
N SER A 103 -10.58 19.78 -13.05
CA SER A 103 -9.79 20.17 -14.22
C SER A 103 -8.91 21.35 -13.85
N VAL A 104 -7.68 21.32 -14.37
CA VAL A 104 -6.62 22.28 -14.07
C VAL A 104 -5.96 22.66 -15.38
N ASP A 105 -5.91 23.96 -15.69
CA ASP A 105 -5.21 24.49 -16.87
C ASP A 105 -4.86 25.97 -16.61
N PRO A 106 -3.59 26.42 -16.76
CA PRO A 106 -2.35 25.66 -17.03
C PRO A 106 -1.68 25.10 -15.75
N LEU A 107 -0.86 24.06 -15.89
CA LEU A 107 -0.10 23.49 -14.75
C LEU A 107 1.12 24.36 -14.37
N PRO A 108 1.46 24.48 -13.07
CA PRO A 108 2.67 25.20 -12.66
C PRO A 108 3.94 24.47 -13.12
N GLU A 109 4.86 25.21 -13.76
CA GLU A 109 6.16 24.69 -14.15
C GLU A 109 7.19 24.85 -13.02
N PHE A 110 7.99 23.81 -12.80
CA PHE A 110 9.03 23.82 -11.78
C PHE A 110 10.42 23.66 -12.42
N PRO A 111 11.47 24.25 -11.84
CA PRO A 111 12.83 24.02 -12.30
C PRO A 111 13.18 22.53 -12.31
N ARG A 112 13.75 22.05 -13.41
CA ARG A 112 14.01 20.62 -13.65
C ARG A 112 14.80 19.95 -12.51
N HIS A 113 15.83 20.63 -11.99
CA HIS A 113 16.67 20.10 -10.92
C HIS A 113 15.89 19.87 -9.62
N ILE A 114 14.87 20.68 -9.32
CA ILE A 114 13.98 20.48 -8.17
C ILE A 114 13.10 19.25 -8.39
N VAL A 115 12.52 19.12 -9.59
CA VAL A 115 11.67 17.97 -9.95
C VAL A 115 12.45 16.67 -9.81
N GLU A 116 13.68 16.63 -10.31
CA GLU A 116 14.56 15.46 -10.22
C GLU A 116 14.94 15.15 -8.76
N LYS A 117 15.27 16.17 -7.96
CA LYS A 117 15.57 16.02 -6.53
C LYS A 117 14.38 15.43 -5.76
N MET A 118 13.20 16.03 -5.87
CA MET A 118 11.97 15.57 -5.19
C MET A 118 11.60 14.14 -5.60
N LYS A 119 11.77 13.81 -6.89
CA LYS A 119 11.54 12.45 -7.40
C LYS A 119 12.50 11.45 -6.76
N ALA A 120 13.78 11.79 -6.64
CA ALA A 120 14.77 10.94 -5.99
C ALA A 120 14.42 10.71 -4.51
N GLU A 121 14.04 11.77 -3.77
CA GLU A 121 13.60 11.68 -2.37
C GLU A 121 12.35 10.81 -2.22
N LYS A 122 11.36 10.96 -3.11
CA LYS A 122 10.13 10.14 -3.12
C LYS A 122 10.43 8.66 -3.36
N ILE A 123 11.38 8.35 -4.25
CA ILE A 123 11.83 6.97 -4.50
C ILE A 123 12.53 6.42 -3.25
N GLN A 124 13.46 7.17 -2.66
CA GLN A 124 14.17 6.73 -1.45
C GLN A 124 13.21 6.47 -0.28
N ARG A 125 12.22 7.34 -0.07
CA ARG A 125 11.16 7.14 0.93
C ARG A 125 10.42 5.82 0.69
N LYS A 126 10.00 5.54 -0.54
CA LYS A 126 9.33 4.28 -0.89
C LYS A 126 10.21 3.04 -0.72
N ILE A 127 11.52 3.15 -0.96
CA ILE A 127 12.47 2.06 -0.71
C ILE A 127 12.51 1.75 0.79
N LYS A 128 12.69 2.77 1.65
CA LYS A 128 12.69 2.60 3.10
C LYS A 128 11.37 2.04 3.64
N GLU A 129 10.24 2.50 3.11
CA GLU A 129 8.92 1.97 3.46
C GLU A 129 8.80 0.49 3.11
N ARG A 130 9.30 0.07 1.94
CA ARG A 130 9.32 -1.33 1.52
C ARG A 130 10.24 -2.17 2.40
N GLU A 131 11.46 -1.70 2.65
CA GLU A 131 12.42 -2.36 3.56
C GLU A 131 11.78 -2.59 4.93
N ALA A 132 11.14 -1.57 5.52
CA ALA A 132 10.46 -1.72 6.80
C ALA A 132 9.29 -2.72 6.79
N VAL A 133 8.60 -2.88 5.65
CA VAL A 133 7.57 -3.93 5.49
C VAL A 133 8.22 -5.31 5.37
N PHE A 134 9.32 -5.43 4.62
CA PHE A 134 10.08 -6.67 4.50
C PHE A 134 10.64 -7.12 5.84
N ASP A 135 11.25 -6.23 6.62
CA ASP A 135 11.78 -6.55 7.96
C ASP A 135 10.69 -7.08 8.89
N LYS A 136 9.48 -6.49 8.84
CA LYS A 136 8.33 -6.96 9.62
C LYS A 136 7.87 -8.34 9.17
N MET A 137 7.83 -8.58 7.86
CA MET A 137 7.43 -9.87 7.31
C MET A 137 8.46 -10.96 7.60
N GLU A 138 9.75 -10.66 7.47
CA GLU A 138 10.84 -11.57 7.78
C GLU A 138 10.83 -11.94 9.26
N LYS A 139 10.66 -10.95 10.15
CA LYS A 139 10.52 -11.22 11.58
C LYS A 139 9.32 -12.12 11.88
N ALA A 140 8.15 -11.82 11.33
CA ALA A 140 6.94 -12.63 11.53
C ALA A 140 7.15 -14.07 11.04
N TYR A 141 7.83 -14.25 9.92
CA TYR A 141 8.16 -15.56 9.37
C TYR A 141 9.12 -16.36 10.28
N LEU A 142 10.14 -15.71 10.85
CA LEU A 142 11.06 -16.34 11.79
C LEU A 142 10.37 -16.71 13.11
N ASP A 143 9.50 -15.83 13.62
CA ASP A 143 8.71 -16.08 14.82
C ASP A 143 7.79 -17.31 14.62
N GLU A 144 7.14 -17.43 13.45
CA GLU A 144 6.32 -18.59 13.08
C GLU A 144 7.15 -19.88 12.97
N GLN A 145 8.35 -19.82 12.39
CA GLN A 145 9.25 -20.96 12.35
C GLN A 145 9.67 -21.40 13.75
N GLU A 146 10.05 -20.46 14.63
CA GLU A 146 10.44 -20.76 16.00
C GLU A 146 9.28 -21.37 16.79
N GLU A 147 8.07 -20.85 16.63
CA GLU A 147 6.85 -21.42 17.22
C GLU A 147 6.61 -22.84 16.72
N SER A 148 6.75 -23.09 15.41
CA SER A 148 6.61 -24.43 14.82
C SER A 148 7.66 -25.45 15.31
N LEU A 149 8.81 -24.97 15.79
CA LEU A 149 9.86 -25.79 16.40
C LEU A 149 9.60 -26.04 17.90
N LYS A 150 9.08 -25.04 18.63
CA LYS A 150 8.73 -25.16 20.06
C LYS A 150 7.48 -26.00 20.31
N LEU A 151 6.50 -25.92 19.42
CA LEU A 151 5.43 -26.90 19.34
C LEU A 151 6.02 -28.18 18.72
N SER A 152 6.47 -29.11 19.58
CA SER A 152 5.76 -30.39 19.71
C SER A 152 6.53 -31.50 20.47
N PRO A 153 6.19 -31.77 21.75
CA PRO A 153 6.32 -33.11 22.32
C PRO A 153 5.43 -34.15 21.58
N ASP A 154 4.38 -33.72 20.88
CA ASP A 154 3.53 -34.59 20.04
C ASP A 154 4.24 -35.12 18.77
N LYS A 155 5.30 -34.48 18.25
CA LYS A 155 6.01 -34.89 17.04
C LYS A 155 6.80 -36.15 17.33
N ARG A 156 7.37 -36.27 18.52
CA ARG A 156 7.98 -37.52 18.96
C ARG A 156 6.92 -38.62 19.06
N THR A 157 5.74 -38.32 19.60
CA THR A 157 4.60 -39.24 19.67
C THR A 157 4.12 -39.66 18.28
N GLU A 158 3.92 -38.72 17.36
CA GLU A 158 3.56 -38.97 15.96
C GLU A 158 4.63 -39.79 15.23
N LEU A 159 5.92 -39.42 15.35
CA LEU A 159 7.04 -40.18 14.78
C LEU A 159 7.10 -41.59 15.36
N SER A 160 6.84 -41.76 16.66
CA SER A 160 6.82 -43.07 17.32
C SER A 160 5.69 -43.99 16.82
N ALA A 161 4.66 -43.45 16.15
CA ALA A 161 3.60 -44.24 15.54
C ALA A 161 4.00 -44.84 14.17
N TYR A 162 5.01 -44.29 13.48
CA TYR A 162 5.44 -44.78 12.16
C TYR A 162 6.21 -46.10 12.23
N LYS A 163 6.16 -46.88 11.15
CA LYS A 163 6.95 -48.12 11.06
C LYS A 163 8.44 -47.80 10.91
N THR A 164 9.31 -48.69 11.41
CA THR A 164 10.77 -48.53 11.36
C THR A 164 11.31 -48.28 9.94
N LYS A 165 10.71 -48.90 8.90
CA LYS A 165 11.09 -48.66 7.50
C LYS A 165 10.75 -47.24 7.03
N GLU A 166 9.63 -46.70 7.46
CA GLU A 166 9.17 -45.35 7.10
C GLU A 166 10.05 -44.29 7.78
N LEU A 167 10.39 -44.50 9.05
CA LEU A 167 11.30 -43.62 9.80
C LEU A 167 12.69 -43.52 9.15
N ARG A 168 13.25 -44.64 8.68
CA ARG A 168 14.53 -44.62 7.94
C ARG A 168 14.43 -43.87 6.62
N LYS A 169 13.31 -44.00 5.90
CA LYS A 169 13.07 -43.27 4.65
C LYS A 169 12.96 -41.76 4.91
N ILE A 170 12.26 -41.35 5.97
CA ILE A 170 12.15 -39.94 6.36
C ILE A 170 13.54 -39.38 6.72
N SER A 171 14.33 -40.10 7.52
CA SER A 171 15.68 -39.65 7.91
C SER A 171 16.64 -39.47 6.71
N SER A 172 16.45 -40.22 5.62
CA SER A 172 17.25 -40.12 4.40
C SER A 172 16.92 -38.93 3.50
N LEU A 173 15.83 -38.18 3.75
CA LEU A 173 15.47 -37.02 2.94
C LEU A 173 16.39 -35.82 3.28
N GLU A 174 16.77 -35.07 2.24
CA GLU A 174 17.58 -33.85 2.37
C GLU A 174 16.81 -32.70 3.02
N THR A 175 15.48 -32.72 2.90
CA THR A 175 14.57 -31.70 3.45
C THR A 175 14.28 -31.89 4.94
N THR A 176 14.76 -32.97 5.56
CA THR A 176 14.51 -33.27 6.98
C THR A 176 15.49 -32.53 7.87
N THR A 177 14.96 -31.79 8.85
CA THR A 177 15.75 -31.01 9.79
C THR A 177 16.61 -31.92 10.69
N PRO A 178 17.79 -31.46 11.16
CA PRO A 178 18.68 -32.26 12.00
C PRO A 178 18.01 -32.69 13.32
N GLU A 179 17.10 -31.89 13.86
CA GLU A 179 16.35 -32.21 15.08
C GLU A 179 15.42 -33.42 14.87
N ILE A 180 14.70 -33.47 13.74
CA ILE A 180 13.84 -34.61 13.39
C ILE A 180 14.71 -35.86 13.16
N LYS A 181 15.89 -35.72 12.52
CA LYS A 181 16.83 -36.84 12.37
C LYS A 181 17.33 -37.38 13.71
N SER A 182 17.59 -36.49 14.68
CA SER A 182 17.96 -36.88 16.05
C SER A 182 16.82 -37.65 16.73
N MET A 183 15.58 -37.11 16.71
CA MET A 183 14.42 -37.77 17.30
C MET A 183 14.12 -39.13 16.67
N ILE A 184 14.24 -39.25 15.34
CA ILE A 184 14.10 -40.53 14.64
C ILE A 184 15.17 -41.52 15.11
N SER A 185 16.42 -41.07 15.26
CA SER A 185 17.53 -41.93 15.69
C SER A 185 17.30 -42.45 17.12
N GLU A 186 16.84 -41.59 18.03
CA GLU A 186 16.46 -41.98 19.39
C GLU A 186 15.33 -43.03 19.40
N ILE A 187 14.24 -42.80 18.65
CA ILE A 187 13.12 -43.76 18.54
C ILE A 187 13.59 -45.12 17.99
N LEU A 188 14.48 -45.09 16.99
CA LEU A 188 15.02 -46.31 16.39
C LEU A 188 15.91 -47.07 17.38
N PHE A 189 16.70 -46.36 18.18
CA PHE A 189 17.53 -46.94 19.23
C PHE A 189 16.67 -47.58 20.33
N GLU A 190 15.65 -46.87 20.84
CA GLU A 190 14.71 -47.41 21.84
C GLU A 190 14.01 -48.69 21.37
N ARG A 191 13.65 -48.76 20.08
CA ARG A 191 13.05 -49.97 19.48
C ARG A 191 14.04 -51.13 19.39
N LEU A 192 15.32 -50.84 19.09
CA LEU A 192 16.36 -51.86 19.04
C LEU A 192 16.62 -52.43 20.45
N ASP A 193 16.80 -51.56 21.44
CA ASP A 193 16.97 -51.95 22.86
C ASP A 193 15.82 -52.82 23.36
N ARG A 194 14.58 -52.50 22.94
CA ARG A 194 13.40 -53.31 23.29
C ARG A 194 13.44 -54.69 22.64
N LEU A 195 13.86 -54.79 21.37
CA LEU A 195 14.01 -56.08 20.70
C LEU A 195 15.07 -56.95 21.37
N GLU A 196 16.21 -56.37 21.74
CA GLU A 196 17.27 -57.09 22.45
C GLU A 196 16.79 -57.62 23.81
N ARG A 197 16.00 -56.83 24.55
CA ARG A 197 15.38 -57.27 25.82
C ARG A 197 14.38 -58.42 25.63
N ILE A 198 13.60 -58.40 24.55
CA ILE A 198 12.68 -59.48 24.21
C ILE A 198 13.46 -60.76 23.86
N GLU A 199 14.54 -60.64 23.09
CA GLU A 199 15.39 -61.79 22.71
C GLU A 199 16.12 -62.39 23.91
N ALA A 200 16.55 -61.56 24.86
CA ALA A 200 17.13 -62.00 26.13
C ALA A 200 16.12 -62.64 27.09
N GLY A 201 14.83 -62.68 26.75
CA GLY A 201 13.76 -63.25 27.59
C GLY A 201 13.40 -62.38 28.79
N VAL A 202 13.83 -61.11 28.81
CA VAL A 202 13.57 -60.14 29.89
C VAL A 202 12.17 -59.53 29.75
N GLU A 203 11.72 -59.32 28.50
CA GLU A 203 10.37 -58.82 28.17
C GLU A 203 9.62 -59.84 27.30
N SER A 204 8.32 -60.02 27.56
CA SER A 204 7.46 -60.86 26.71
C SER A 204 6.92 -60.06 25.51
N ARG A 205 6.72 -60.74 24.36
CA ARG A 205 6.03 -60.16 23.22
C ARG A 205 4.55 -59.99 23.58
N SER A 206 4.16 -58.76 23.95
CA SER A 206 2.78 -58.31 24.11
C SER A 206 2.07 -58.20 22.77
#